data_AF-A0A1G9DLY5-F1
#
_entry.id   AF-A0A1G9DLY5-F1
#
_cell.length_a   1.000
_cell.length_b   1.000
_cell.length_c   1.000
_cell.angle_alpha   90.00
_cell.angle_beta   90.00
_cell.angle_gamma   90.00
#
_symmetry.space_group_name_H-M   'P 1'
#
loop_
_entity.id
_entity.type
_entity.pdbx_description
1 polymer ?
#
loop_
_entity_poly.entity_id
_entity_poly.type
_entity_poly.pdbx_seq_one_letter_code
_entity_poly.pdbx_strand_id
1 'polypeptide(L)'
;MLRLSTPYAFRLFVRTLLLWCLLVGCALGPLRAQELQLERRAIEQDFMMDGKPTTALVARVEGDYDQLRKIWSDYTRKKLDIKLQKKGNLLQAEKINLYAVTDKRGDLLSVVYNDEGQAQLAVAYAIGYDIFLNSREYPQEFFQFEEVVNRFLDVYYRQYYENLVKEKTSLLKDTRKQIRKAEQGARSLEKDNRKSERTFAKALKKDPNAERNPESLAKTEGNLREIERLRELRSTLENEAEVYEEELQRAKLQLIDIRSRSGN
;
A
#
# COMPACT_ATOMS: atom_id res chain seq x y z
N MET A 1 -8.59 7.30 74.44
CA MET A 1 -7.48 7.94 73.71
C MET A 1 -6.44 6.88 73.39
N LEU A 2 -6.36 6.41 72.14
CA LEU A 2 -5.30 5.50 71.66
C LEU A 2 -4.62 6.19 70.47
N ARG A 3 -3.40 6.69 70.69
CA ARG A 3 -2.53 7.26 69.65
C ARG A 3 -1.78 6.11 68.99
N LEU A 4 -2.19 5.72 67.78
CA LEU A 4 -1.43 4.81 66.93
C LEU A 4 -0.38 5.62 66.16
N SER A 5 0.87 5.46 66.59
CA SER A 5 2.08 5.93 65.91
C SER A 5 2.58 4.81 64.99
N THR A 6 2.45 4.96 63.67
CA THR A 6 3.06 4.05 62.70
C THR A 6 3.72 4.81 61.54
N PRO A 7 5.01 5.18 61.65
CA PRO A 7 5.78 5.77 60.54
C PRO A 7 6.12 4.77 59.42
N TYR A 8 5.74 3.49 59.56
CA TYR A 8 6.08 2.43 58.61
C TYR A 8 5.10 2.28 57.44
N ALA A 9 3.82 2.62 57.64
CA ALA A 9 2.81 2.50 56.58
C ALA A 9 3.05 3.47 55.42
N PHE A 10 3.56 4.67 55.72
CA PHE A 10 3.85 5.70 54.72
C PHE A 10 5.03 5.32 53.81
N ARG A 11 6.06 4.66 54.37
CA ARG A 11 7.24 4.23 53.60
C ARG A 11 6.94 3.08 52.62
N LEU A 12 5.99 2.19 52.95
CA LEU A 12 5.58 1.14 52.02
C LEU A 12 4.74 1.71 50.86
N PHE A 13 3.84 2.65 51.15
CA PHE A 13 2.95 3.24 50.14
C PHE A 13 3.71 4.07 49.09
N VAL A 14 4.74 4.81 49.49
CA VAL A 14 5.57 5.59 48.56
C VAL A 14 6.41 4.69 47.65
N ARG A 15 6.88 3.54 48.16
CA ARG A 15 7.66 2.57 47.37
C ARG A 15 6.82 1.84 46.32
N THR A 16 5.57 1.50 46.63
CA THR A 16 4.66 0.87 45.66
C THR A 16 4.19 1.87 44.60
N LEU A 17 3.97 3.14 44.95
CA LEU A 17 3.59 4.18 43.99
C LEU A 17 4.70 4.48 42.97
N LEU A 18 5.96 4.56 43.41
CA LEU A 18 7.12 4.77 42.53
C LEU A 18 7.36 3.59 41.56
N LEU A 19 7.11 2.36 42.00
CA LEU A 19 7.19 1.16 41.16
C LEU A 19 6.09 1.14 40.08
N TRP A 20 4.89 1.62 40.39
CA TRP A 20 3.81 1.78 39.41
C TRP A 20 4.11 2.88 38.39
N CYS A 21 4.69 4.01 38.79
CA CYS A 21 5.09 5.06 37.84
C CYS A 21 6.19 4.61 36.87
N LEU A 22 7.12 3.75 37.30
CA LEU A 22 8.19 3.21 36.44
C LEU A 22 7.68 2.14 35.45
N LEU A 23 6.66 1.37 35.83
CA LEU A 23 6.03 0.38 34.93
C LEU A 23 5.07 1.02 33.91
N VAL A 24 4.38 2.11 34.28
CA VAL A 24 3.49 2.84 33.35
C VAL A 24 4.29 3.76 32.40
N GLY A 25 5.43 4.29 32.84
CA GLY A 25 6.28 5.16 32.01
C GLY A 25 6.94 4.49 30.80
N CYS A 26 7.14 3.17 30.83
CA CYS A 26 7.76 2.44 29.71
C CYS A 26 6.77 2.01 28.61
N ALA A 27 5.47 2.04 28.85
CA ALA A 27 4.44 1.65 27.87
C ALA A 27 3.93 2.81 27.00
N LEU A 28 4.39 4.04 27.25
CA LEU A 28 4.04 5.25 26.50
C LEU A 28 5.28 5.87 25.84
N GLY A 29 6.29 5.05 25.52
CA GLY A 29 7.27 5.47 24.53
C GLY A 29 6.53 5.81 23.24
N PRO A 30 6.69 7.01 22.65
CA PRO A 30 6.10 7.29 21.36
C PRO A 30 6.62 6.20 20.43
N LEU A 31 5.70 5.39 19.90
CA LEU A 31 5.88 4.66 18.66
C LEU A 31 6.21 5.72 17.61
N ARG A 32 7.47 6.13 17.56
CA ARG A 32 8.04 6.75 16.40
C ARG A 32 8.09 5.62 15.39
N ALA A 33 6.96 5.40 14.72
CA ALA A 33 6.95 4.82 13.41
C ALA A 33 8.09 5.53 12.67
N GLN A 34 9.18 4.80 12.43
CA GLN A 34 10.25 5.33 11.61
C GLN A 34 9.58 5.64 10.28
N GLU A 35 9.33 6.93 10.07
CA GLU A 35 8.85 7.42 8.80
C GLU A 35 10.01 7.18 7.85
N LEU A 36 9.93 6.05 7.14
CA LEU A 36 10.88 5.68 6.11
C LEU A 36 10.75 6.79 5.06
N GLN A 37 11.58 7.82 5.19
CA GLN A 37 11.68 8.85 4.18
C GLN A 37 12.22 8.15 2.94
N LEU A 38 11.32 7.79 2.02
CA LEU A 38 11.74 7.30 0.73
C LEU A 38 12.58 8.39 0.09
N GLU A 39 13.86 8.11 -0.09
CA GLU A 39 14.73 8.93 -0.90
C GLU A 39 14.22 8.85 -2.34
N ARG A 40 13.36 9.81 -2.71
CA ARG A 40 12.84 9.99 -4.08
C ARG A 40 13.91 10.61 -4.98
N ARG A 41 15.13 10.08 -4.92
CA ARG A 41 16.27 10.54 -5.71
C ARG A 41 17.03 9.35 -6.25
N ALA A 42 17.52 9.50 -7.47
CA ALA A 42 18.46 8.55 -7.99
C ALA A 42 19.85 8.79 -7.36
N ILE A 43 20.57 7.72 -7.07
CA ILE A 43 21.90 7.76 -6.49
C ILE A 43 22.89 7.26 -7.54
N GLU A 44 24.02 7.94 -7.69
CA GLU A 44 25.13 7.47 -8.52
C GLU A 44 25.74 6.21 -7.90
N GLN A 45 25.76 5.12 -8.66
CA GLN A 45 26.33 3.85 -8.21
C GLN A 45 26.97 3.11 -9.39
N ASP A 46 28.07 2.40 -9.11
CA ASP A 46 28.65 1.45 -10.05
C ASP A 46 27.71 0.24 -10.20
N PHE A 47 27.31 -0.04 -11.44
CA PHE A 47 26.34 -1.06 -11.77
C PHE A 47 26.80 -1.88 -12.98
N MET A 48 26.50 -3.18 -12.98
CA MET A 48 26.84 -4.06 -14.10
C MET A 48 25.71 -4.09 -15.13
N MET A 49 25.87 -3.37 -16.25
CA MET A 49 24.91 -3.37 -17.37
C MET A 49 25.45 -4.22 -18.52
N ASP A 50 24.72 -5.28 -18.89
CA ASP A 50 25.12 -6.22 -19.97
C ASP A 50 26.54 -6.78 -19.79
N GLY A 51 26.93 -7.06 -18.53
CA GLY A 51 28.26 -7.57 -18.19
C GLY A 51 29.40 -6.52 -18.20
N LYS A 52 29.08 -5.24 -18.40
CA LYS A 52 30.05 -4.14 -18.36
C LYS A 52 29.89 -3.29 -17.09
N PRO A 53 30.98 -2.96 -16.37
CA PRO A 53 30.93 -2.00 -15.26
C PRO A 53 30.57 -0.63 -15.81
N THR A 54 29.51 -0.04 -15.27
CA THR A 54 28.89 1.18 -15.77
C THR A 54 28.50 2.06 -14.58
N THR A 55 28.82 3.35 -14.63
CA THR A 55 28.26 4.30 -13.66
C THR A 55 26.82 4.61 -14.04
N ALA A 56 25.90 4.36 -13.11
CA ALA A 56 24.47 4.49 -13.34
C ALA A 56 23.79 5.29 -12.23
N LEU A 57 22.68 5.92 -12.58
CA LEU A 57 21.72 6.47 -11.63
C LEU A 57 20.74 5.37 -11.23
N VAL A 58 20.79 4.98 -9.96
CA VAL A 58 19.93 3.93 -9.40
C VAL A 58 18.86 4.57 -8.54
N ALA A 59 17.59 4.31 -8.87
CA ALA A 59 16.44 4.76 -8.11
C ALA A 59 15.68 3.55 -7.57
N ARG A 60 15.44 3.55 -6.25
CA ARG A 60 14.57 2.58 -5.57
C ARG A 60 13.17 3.15 -5.48
N VAL A 61 12.16 2.38 -5.84
CA VAL A 61 10.78 2.87 -5.86
C VAL A 61 9.80 1.90 -5.23
N GLU A 62 8.65 2.43 -4.78
CA GLU A 62 7.52 1.62 -4.34
C GLU A 62 6.74 1.13 -5.55
N GLY A 63 6.36 -0.15 -5.54
CA GLY A 63 5.50 -0.73 -6.56
C GLY A 63 6.11 -1.96 -7.20
N ASP A 64 5.44 -2.44 -8.24
CA ASP A 64 5.85 -3.65 -8.93
C ASP A 64 6.78 -3.34 -10.13
N TYR A 65 7.59 -4.36 -10.45
CA TYR A 65 8.54 -4.35 -11.57
C TYR A 65 7.89 -3.95 -12.90
N ASP A 66 6.73 -4.52 -13.21
CA ASP A 66 6.09 -4.37 -14.52
C ASP A 66 5.52 -2.95 -14.69
N GLN A 67 4.97 -2.38 -13.62
CA GLN A 67 4.48 -1.02 -13.55
C GLN A 67 5.64 -0.02 -13.70
N LEU A 68 6.74 -0.20 -12.98
CA LEU A 68 7.95 0.62 -13.12
C LEU A 68 8.47 0.60 -14.55
N ARG A 69 8.66 -0.60 -15.10
CA ARG A 69 9.10 -0.81 -16.48
C ARG A 69 8.18 -0.13 -17.49
N LYS A 70 6.86 -0.27 -17.32
CA LYS A 70 5.86 0.31 -18.22
C LYS A 70 5.86 1.82 -18.16
N ILE A 71 5.85 2.42 -16.96
CA ILE A 71 5.85 3.87 -16.78
C ILE A 71 7.16 4.48 -17.30
N TRP A 72 8.31 3.83 -17.07
CA TRP A 72 9.59 4.25 -17.64
C TRP A 72 9.59 4.24 -19.17
N SER A 73 9.08 3.17 -19.78
CA SER A 73 8.96 3.05 -21.23
C SER A 73 8.02 4.09 -21.83
N ASP A 74 6.92 4.41 -21.13
CA ASP A 74 5.98 5.46 -21.54
C ASP A 74 6.57 6.86 -21.35
N TYR A 75 7.34 7.10 -20.29
CA TYR A 75 7.98 8.37 -20.02
C TYR A 75 9.03 8.69 -21.08
N THR A 76 9.96 7.77 -21.33
CA THR A 76 11.00 7.94 -22.37
C THR A 76 10.39 8.19 -23.74
N ARG A 77 9.31 7.48 -24.11
CA ARG A 77 8.60 7.70 -25.37
C ARG A 77 7.88 9.05 -25.43
N LYS A 78 7.09 9.39 -24.41
CA LYS A 78 6.19 10.57 -24.46
C LYS A 78 6.88 11.88 -24.12
N LYS A 79 7.90 11.85 -23.26
CA LYS A 79 8.59 13.05 -22.74
C LYS A 79 9.93 13.30 -23.39
N LEU A 80 10.63 12.24 -23.80
CA LEU A 80 11.96 12.35 -24.41
C LEU A 80 11.97 12.00 -25.90
N ASP A 81 10.84 11.57 -26.47
CA ASP A 81 10.73 11.06 -27.85
C ASP A 81 11.69 9.90 -28.17
N ILE A 82 12.01 9.08 -27.15
CA ILE A 82 12.93 7.96 -27.25
C ILE A 82 12.16 6.65 -27.11
N LYS A 83 12.26 5.78 -28.12
CA LYS A 83 11.70 4.43 -28.07
C LYS A 83 12.76 3.43 -27.62
N LEU A 84 12.62 2.92 -26.39
CA LEU A 84 13.46 1.84 -25.86
C LEU A 84 13.19 0.52 -26.57
N GLN A 85 14.26 -0.19 -26.91
CA GLN A 85 14.27 -1.56 -27.40
C GLN A 85 14.64 -2.52 -26.27
N LYS A 86 13.92 -3.63 -26.16
CA LYS A 86 14.18 -4.67 -25.16
C LYS A 86 15.23 -5.64 -25.69
N LYS A 87 16.33 -5.82 -24.96
CA LYS A 87 17.37 -6.83 -25.21
C LYS A 87 17.61 -7.62 -23.91
N GLY A 88 16.92 -8.75 -23.75
CA GLY A 88 16.88 -9.48 -22.48
C GLY A 88 16.26 -8.65 -21.36
N ASN A 89 17.03 -8.40 -20.29
CA ASN A 89 16.63 -7.55 -19.16
C ASN A 89 17.00 -6.07 -19.37
N LEU A 90 17.81 -5.76 -20.37
CA LEU A 90 18.21 -4.41 -20.73
C LEU A 90 17.14 -3.76 -21.62
N LEU A 91 16.85 -2.50 -21.32
CA LEU A 91 16.10 -1.59 -22.17
C LEU A 91 17.09 -0.55 -22.70
N GLN A 92 17.31 -0.54 -24.01
CA GLN A 92 18.31 0.32 -24.63
C GLN A 92 17.73 1.14 -25.79
N ALA A 93 18.23 2.36 -25.98
CA ALA A 93 18.04 3.12 -27.21
C ALA A 93 19.40 3.59 -27.70
N GLU A 94 19.83 3.05 -28.83
CA GLU A 94 21.15 3.32 -29.41
C GLU A 94 21.12 4.58 -30.28
N LYS A 95 22.22 5.31 -30.27
CA LYS A 95 22.53 6.38 -31.22
C LYS A 95 21.45 7.46 -31.25
N ILE A 96 21.00 7.88 -30.07
CA ILE A 96 20.00 8.93 -29.86
C ILE A 96 20.65 10.26 -29.47
N ASN A 97 19.90 11.36 -29.60
CA ASN A 97 20.28 12.67 -29.07
C ASN A 97 19.37 12.99 -27.87
N LEU A 98 19.92 12.96 -26.67
CA LEU A 98 19.19 13.36 -25.45
C LEU A 98 19.47 14.83 -25.14
N TYR A 99 18.86 15.73 -25.92
CA TYR A 99 19.11 17.19 -25.85
C TYR A 99 18.84 17.83 -24.49
N ALA A 100 18.06 17.17 -23.63
CA ALA A 100 17.84 17.61 -22.25
C ALA A 100 19.07 17.43 -21.34
N VAL A 101 20.11 16.73 -21.82
CA VAL A 101 21.30 16.34 -21.06
C VAL A 101 22.58 16.78 -21.78
N THR A 102 22.67 16.55 -23.09
CA THR A 102 23.87 16.86 -23.87
C THR A 102 23.53 17.00 -25.36
N ASP A 103 24.35 17.73 -26.10
CA ASP A 103 24.32 17.83 -27.57
C ASP A 103 24.97 16.61 -28.26
N LYS A 104 25.68 15.78 -27.49
CA LYS A 104 26.36 14.58 -27.98
C LYS A 104 25.38 13.44 -28.20
N ARG A 105 25.60 12.71 -29.29
CA ARG A 105 24.90 11.46 -29.58
C ARG A 105 25.39 10.36 -28.65
N GLY A 106 24.48 9.56 -28.12
CA GLY A 106 24.82 8.48 -27.19
C GLY A 106 23.79 7.36 -27.17
N ASP A 107 23.98 6.44 -26.24
CA ASP A 107 23.11 5.31 -25.98
C ASP A 107 22.49 5.45 -24.59
N LEU A 108 21.15 5.38 -24.50
CA LEU A 108 20.45 5.31 -23.23
C LEU A 108 20.25 3.85 -22.85
N LEU A 109 20.80 3.46 -21.70
CA LEU A 109 20.72 2.12 -21.15
C LEU A 109 19.90 2.17 -19.86
N SER A 110 18.99 1.22 -19.70
CA SER A 110 18.22 1.10 -18.46
C SER A 110 17.93 -0.34 -18.11
N VAL A 111 18.03 -0.66 -16.83
CA VAL A 111 17.72 -1.97 -16.28
C VAL A 111 16.72 -1.77 -15.16
N VAL A 112 15.57 -2.43 -15.29
CA VAL A 112 14.63 -2.59 -14.18
C VAL A 112 14.94 -3.94 -13.54
N TYR A 113 15.00 -4.00 -12.23
CA TYR A 113 15.22 -5.23 -11.47
C TYR A 113 14.55 -5.15 -10.10
N ASN A 114 14.42 -6.29 -9.44
CA ASN A 114 13.97 -6.36 -8.06
C ASN A 114 15.16 -6.71 -7.17
N ASP A 115 15.29 -5.98 -6.07
CA ASP A 115 16.32 -6.19 -5.06
C ASP A 115 15.68 -6.03 -3.69
N GLU A 116 15.86 -7.02 -2.82
CA GLU A 116 15.20 -7.13 -1.51
C GLU A 116 13.66 -6.94 -1.54
N GLY A 117 13.03 -7.35 -2.63
CA GLY A 117 11.57 -7.21 -2.81
C GLY A 117 11.11 -5.80 -3.22
N GLN A 118 12.03 -4.88 -3.48
CA GLN A 118 11.74 -3.54 -3.98
C GLN A 118 12.12 -3.42 -5.46
N ALA A 119 11.27 -2.76 -6.24
CA ALA A 119 11.57 -2.46 -7.64
C ALA A 119 12.62 -1.34 -7.71
N GLN A 120 13.66 -1.56 -8.51
CA GLN A 120 14.74 -0.60 -8.75
C GLN A 120 14.90 -0.33 -10.24
N LEU A 121 15.29 0.89 -10.57
CA LEU A 121 15.62 1.34 -11.91
C LEU A 121 17.07 1.84 -11.91
N ALA A 122 17.94 1.18 -12.65
CA ALA A 122 19.27 1.70 -12.99
C ALA A 122 19.24 2.30 -14.39
N VAL A 123 19.70 3.55 -14.56
CA VAL A 123 19.75 4.25 -15.85
C VAL A 123 21.17 4.78 -16.07
N ALA A 124 21.74 4.53 -17.24
CA ALA A 124 23.02 5.05 -17.66
C ALA A 124 22.91 5.69 -19.05
N TYR A 125 23.73 6.70 -19.31
CA TYR A 125 23.86 7.31 -20.62
C TYR A 125 25.31 7.21 -21.09
N ALA A 126 25.52 6.47 -22.16
CA ALA A 126 26.83 6.28 -22.78
C ALA A 126 27.02 7.31 -23.89
N ILE A 127 27.97 8.23 -23.74
CA ILE A 127 28.33 9.20 -24.81
C ILE A 127 29.32 8.61 -25.82
N GLY A 128 29.87 7.43 -25.54
CA GLY A 128 30.78 6.68 -26.39
C GLY A 128 30.81 5.20 -26.01
N TYR A 129 31.64 4.39 -26.67
CA TYR A 129 31.64 2.93 -26.49
C TYR A 129 31.94 2.49 -25.04
N ASP A 130 32.81 3.23 -24.34
CA ASP A 130 33.24 2.95 -22.95
C ASP A 130 33.20 4.21 -22.06
N ILE A 131 32.43 5.24 -22.45
CA ILE A 131 32.36 6.50 -21.71
C ILE A 131 30.92 6.75 -21.26
N PHE A 132 30.71 6.68 -19.95
CA PHE A 132 29.42 6.92 -19.31
C PHE A 132 29.42 8.25 -18.58
N LEU A 133 28.27 8.94 -18.59
CA LEU A 133 28.10 10.14 -17.78
C LEU A 133 28.27 9.79 -16.29
N ASN A 134 29.09 10.57 -15.61
CA ASN A 134 29.38 10.46 -14.19
C ASN A 134 29.67 11.85 -13.62
N SER A 135 29.50 12.01 -12.30
CA SER A 135 29.66 13.31 -11.64
C SER A 135 31.09 13.85 -11.66
N ARG A 136 32.09 12.99 -11.90
CA ARG A 136 33.52 13.33 -11.83
C ARG A 136 34.05 13.91 -13.14
N GLU A 137 33.77 13.26 -14.26
CA GLU A 137 34.31 13.61 -15.58
C GLU A 137 33.36 14.54 -16.35
N TYR A 138 32.05 14.40 -16.15
CA TYR A 138 31.01 15.15 -16.87
C TYR A 138 29.98 15.77 -15.89
N PRO A 139 30.41 16.60 -14.92
CA PRO A 139 29.54 17.06 -13.84
C PRO A 139 28.29 17.81 -14.33
N GLN A 140 28.43 18.60 -15.41
CA GLN A 140 27.33 19.40 -15.93
C GLN A 140 26.29 18.54 -16.64
N GLU A 141 26.71 17.68 -17.57
CA GLU A 141 25.81 16.74 -18.25
C GLU A 141 25.22 15.73 -17.26
N PHE A 142 26.00 15.26 -16.30
CA PHE A 142 25.53 14.33 -15.27
C PHE A 142 24.43 14.95 -14.40
N PHE A 143 24.60 16.20 -13.95
CA PHE A 143 23.56 16.92 -13.22
C PHE A 143 22.25 17.04 -14.03
N GLN A 144 22.34 17.36 -15.33
CA GLN A 144 21.16 17.41 -16.19
C GLN A 144 20.51 16.04 -16.39
N PHE A 145 21.33 14.98 -16.46
CA PHE A 145 20.85 13.60 -16.54
C PHE A 145 20.14 13.18 -15.26
N GLU A 146 20.69 13.54 -14.09
CA GLU A 146 20.05 13.36 -12.79
C GLU A 146 18.68 14.04 -12.74
N GLU A 147 18.58 15.28 -13.21
CA GLU A 147 17.32 16.01 -13.32
C GLU A 147 16.29 15.34 -14.26
N VAL A 148 16.73 14.66 -15.33
CA VAL A 148 15.83 13.87 -16.19
C VAL A 148 15.27 12.66 -15.44
N VAL A 149 16.11 11.96 -14.66
CA VAL A 149 15.71 10.80 -13.87
C VAL A 149 14.83 11.21 -12.68
N ASN A 150 15.18 12.27 -11.97
CA ASN A 150 14.37 12.79 -10.86
C ASN A 150 12.99 13.26 -11.33
N ARG A 151 12.90 13.95 -12.48
CA ARG A 151 11.60 14.28 -13.11
C ARG A 151 10.78 13.05 -13.50
N PHE A 152 11.46 11.97 -13.91
CA PHE A 152 10.77 10.69 -14.11
C PHE A 152 10.20 10.16 -12.80
N LEU A 153 10.95 10.20 -11.69
CA LEU A 153 10.48 9.74 -10.38
C LEU A 153 9.22 10.49 -9.93
N ASP A 154 9.15 11.81 -10.16
CA ASP A 154 7.95 12.59 -9.87
C ASP A 154 6.73 12.12 -10.70
N VAL A 155 6.93 11.84 -11.98
CA VAL A 155 5.89 11.30 -12.85
C VAL A 155 5.49 9.89 -12.41
N TYR A 156 6.46 9.06 -12.05
CA TYR A 156 6.26 7.70 -11.59
C TYR A 156 5.40 7.67 -10.32
N TYR A 157 5.81 8.36 -9.26
CA TYR A 157 5.08 8.35 -7.99
C TYR A 157 3.67 8.93 -8.14
N ARG A 158 3.51 9.98 -8.96
CA ARG A 158 2.17 10.50 -9.26
C ARG A 158 1.28 9.43 -9.88
N GLN A 159 1.74 8.77 -10.94
CA GLN A 159 0.96 7.73 -11.62
C GLN A 159 0.74 6.50 -10.72
N TYR A 160 1.74 6.12 -9.93
CA TYR A 160 1.66 5.03 -8.97
C TYR A 160 0.53 5.26 -7.97
N TYR A 161 0.55 6.38 -7.25
CA TYR A 161 -0.49 6.66 -6.26
C TYR A 161 -1.86 6.95 -6.89
N GLU A 162 -1.94 7.51 -8.10
CA GLU A 162 -3.22 7.63 -8.82
C GLU A 162 -3.83 6.27 -9.14
N ASN A 163 -3.02 5.32 -9.59
CA ASN A 163 -3.47 3.95 -9.83
C ASN A 163 -3.86 3.25 -8.53
N LEU A 164 -3.07 3.40 -7.46
CA LEU A 164 -3.36 2.82 -6.15
C LEU A 164 -4.69 3.36 -5.58
N VAL A 165 -4.91 4.68 -5.65
CA VAL A 165 -6.19 5.30 -5.26
C VAL A 165 -7.36 4.72 -6.05
N LYS A 166 -7.20 4.55 -7.37
CA LYS A 166 -8.24 3.98 -8.24
C LYS A 166 -8.55 2.53 -7.88
N GLU A 167 -7.52 1.71 -7.69
CA GLU A 167 -7.64 0.31 -7.31
C GLU A 167 -8.34 0.15 -5.96
N LYS A 168 -7.83 0.82 -4.91
CA LYS A 168 -8.39 0.73 -3.55
C LYS A 168 -9.82 1.28 -3.50
N THR A 169 -10.13 2.31 -4.27
CA THR A 169 -11.52 2.80 -4.40
C THR A 169 -12.44 1.74 -5.02
N SER A 170 -11.96 0.99 -6.02
CA SER A 170 -12.73 -0.10 -6.65
C SER A 170 -12.96 -1.24 -5.68
N LEU A 171 -11.89 -1.71 -5.01
CA LEU A 171 -11.95 -2.77 -4.00
C LEU A 171 -12.94 -2.40 -2.88
N LEU A 172 -12.82 -1.19 -2.31
CA LEU A 172 -13.74 -0.70 -1.28
C LEU A 172 -15.20 -0.70 -1.75
N LYS A 173 -15.46 -0.30 -3.00
CA LYS A 173 -16.82 -0.32 -3.57
C LYS A 173 -17.37 -1.73 -3.68
N ASP A 174 -16.57 -2.69 -4.13
CA ASP A 174 -16.97 -4.08 -4.28
C ASP A 174 -17.17 -4.76 -2.92
N THR A 175 -16.27 -4.54 -1.95
CA THR A 175 -16.42 -5.02 -0.56
C THR A 175 -17.69 -4.48 0.07
N ARG A 176 -17.97 -3.18 -0.06
CA ARG A 176 -19.24 -2.58 0.43
C ARG A 176 -20.48 -3.17 -0.25
N LYS A 177 -20.40 -3.56 -1.51
CA LYS A 177 -21.49 -4.27 -2.21
C LYS A 177 -21.71 -5.67 -1.64
N GLN A 178 -20.64 -6.37 -1.28
CA GLN A 178 -20.73 -7.69 -0.65
C GLN A 178 -21.32 -7.61 0.77
N ILE A 179 -20.90 -6.63 1.57
CA ILE A 179 -21.49 -6.33 2.90
C ILE A 179 -23.02 -6.18 2.78
N ARG A 180 -23.49 -5.34 1.85
CA ARG A 180 -24.92 -5.12 1.62
C ARG A 180 -25.66 -6.40 1.23
N LYS A 181 -25.05 -7.24 0.39
CA LYS A 181 -25.65 -8.53 -0.01
C LYS A 181 -25.77 -9.48 1.19
N ALA A 182 -24.71 -9.60 2.00
CA ALA A 182 -24.71 -10.44 3.19
C ALA A 182 -25.79 -9.97 4.19
N GLU A 183 -25.89 -8.66 4.41
CA GLU A 183 -26.91 -8.07 5.27
C GLU A 183 -28.34 -8.31 4.75
N GLN A 184 -28.58 -8.12 3.45
CA GLN A 184 -29.88 -8.39 2.84
C GLN A 184 -30.26 -9.87 2.93
N GLY A 185 -29.30 -10.77 2.70
CA GLY A 185 -29.48 -12.22 2.85
C GLY A 185 -29.91 -12.59 4.27
N ALA A 186 -29.17 -12.13 5.28
CA ALA A 186 -29.50 -12.36 6.69
C ALA A 186 -30.89 -11.81 7.05
N ARG A 187 -31.21 -10.58 6.64
CA ARG A 187 -32.54 -9.98 6.88
C ARG A 187 -33.68 -10.74 6.21
N SER A 188 -33.46 -11.34 5.04
CA SER A 188 -34.48 -12.16 4.36
C SER A 188 -34.74 -13.45 5.14
N LEU A 189 -33.70 -14.15 5.54
CA LEU A 189 -33.81 -15.38 6.34
C LEU A 189 -34.47 -15.12 7.69
N GLU A 190 -34.14 -14.01 8.36
CA GLU A 190 -34.80 -13.59 9.60
C GLU A 190 -36.30 -13.35 9.41
N LYS A 191 -36.70 -12.73 8.30
CA LYS A 191 -38.13 -12.52 7.98
C LYS A 191 -38.85 -13.85 7.77
N ASP A 192 -38.20 -14.81 7.12
CA ASP A 192 -38.78 -16.13 6.87
C ASP A 192 -38.90 -16.96 8.16
N ASN A 193 -37.91 -16.87 9.05
CA ASN A 193 -37.99 -17.47 10.39
C ASN A 193 -39.13 -16.85 11.20
N ARG A 194 -39.25 -15.51 11.23
CA ARG A 194 -40.36 -14.82 11.92
C ARG A 194 -41.74 -15.20 11.36
N LYS A 195 -41.88 -15.38 10.04
CA LYS A 195 -43.14 -15.87 9.44
C LYS A 195 -43.46 -17.27 9.93
N SER A 196 -42.46 -18.15 9.95
CA SER A 196 -42.59 -19.56 10.38
C SER A 196 -42.99 -19.66 11.86
N GLU A 197 -42.39 -18.83 12.72
CA GLU A 197 -42.75 -18.72 14.14
C GLU A 197 -44.19 -18.20 14.32
N ARG A 198 -44.60 -17.19 13.57
CA ARG A 198 -45.97 -16.66 13.62
C ARG A 198 -47.00 -17.69 13.19
N THR A 199 -46.72 -18.49 12.16
CA THR A 199 -47.61 -19.57 11.72
C THR A 199 -47.73 -20.64 12.79
N PHE A 200 -46.61 -21.02 13.43
CA PHE A 200 -46.62 -22.00 14.51
C PHE A 200 -47.36 -21.49 15.76
N ALA A 201 -47.12 -20.24 16.16
CA ALA A 201 -47.84 -19.61 17.28
C ALA A 201 -49.36 -19.55 17.03
N LYS A 202 -49.80 -19.35 15.79
CA LYS A 202 -51.22 -19.42 15.42
C LYS A 202 -51.79 -20.84 15.51
N ALA A 203 -50.98 -21.86 15.20
CA ALA A 203 -51.39 -23.26 15.35
C ALA A 203 -51.55 -23.63 16.83
N LEU A 204 -50.59 -23.27 17.69
CA LEU A 204 -50.67 -23.46 19.14
C LEU A 204 -51.90 -22.80 19.79
N LYS A 205 -52.33 -21.64 19.28
CA LYS A 205 -53.55 -20.97 19.75
C LYS A 205 -54.83 -21.75 19.41
N LYS A 206 -54.81 -22.52 18.33
CA LYS A 206 -55.96 -23.34 17.90
C LYS A 206 -55.98 -24.71 18.57
N ASP A 207 -54.80 -25.28 18.74
CA ASP A 207 -54.58 -26.56 19.40
C ASP A 207 -53.34 -26.45 20.30
N PRO A 208 -53.51 -26.43 21.63
CA PRO A 208 -52.39 -26.35 22.57
C PRO A 208 -51.39 -27.51 22.46
N ASN A 209 -51.81 -28.65 21.87
CA ASN A 209 -50.97 -29.82 21.66
C ASN A 209 -50.35 -29.86 20.26
N ALA A 210 -50.49 -28.80 19.45
CA ALA A 210 -49.90 -28.74 18.11
C ALA A 210 -48.36 -28.83 18.17
N GLU A 211 -47.80 -29.88 17.61
CA GLU A 211 -46.36 -30.04 17.45
C GLU A 211 -45.84 -29.31 16.21
N ARG A 212 -44.59 -28.85 16.28
CA ARG A 212 -43.94 -28.18 15.15
C ARG A 212 -43.50 -29.24 14.15
N ASN A 213 -43.88 -29.07 12.88
CA ASN A 213 -43.43 -29.98 11.82
C ASN A 213 -41.89 -30.06 11.83
N PRO A 214 -41.27 -31.26 11.94
CA PRO A 214 -39.82 -31.43 11.98
C PRO A 214 -39.10 -30.78 10.79
N GLU A 215 -39.72 -30.77 9.61
CA GLU A 215 -39.16 -30.11 8.42
C GLU A 215 -39.07 -28.58 8.60
N SER A 216 -40.08 -27.98 9.23
CA SER A 216 -40.10 -26.54 9.52
C SER A 216 -39.08 -26.16 10.60
N LEU A 217 -38.83 -27.06 11.57
CA LEU A 217 -37.77 -26.92 12.56
C LEU A 217 -36.40 -26.96 11.90
N ALA A 218 -36.12 -28.01 11.12
CA ALA A 218 -34.86 -28.17 10.40
C ALA A 218 -34.58 -26.98 9.47
N LYS A 219 -35.60 -26.46 8.79
CA LYS A 219 -35.48 -25.24 7.97
C LYS A 219 -35.13 -24.00 8.80
N THR A 220 -35.77 -23.83 9.97
CA THR A 220 -35.49 -22.69 10.86
C THR A 220 -34.05 -22.75 11.38
N GLU A 221 -33.60 -23.93 11.80
CA GLU A 221 -32.21 -24.15 12.25
C GLU A 221 -31.20 -23.92 11.12
N GLY A 222 -31.48 -24.42 9.92
CA GLY A 222 -30.65 -24.17 8.74
C GLY A 222 -30.54 -22.69 8.42
N ASN A 223 -31.66 -21.97 8.44
CA ASN A 223 -31.68 -20.52 8.26
C ASN A 223 -30.86 -19.79 9.36
N LEU A 224 -30.94 -20.21 10.62
CA LEU A 224 -30.18 -19.60 11.73
C LEU A 224 -28.67 -19.76 11.53
N ARG A 225 -28.21 -20.97 11.16
CA ARG A 225 -26.80 -21.23 10.85
C ARG A 225 -26.31 -20.37 9.69
N GLU A 226 -27.13 -20.21 8.66
CA GLU A 226 -26.77 -19.37 7.51
C GLU A 226 -26.76 -17.88 7.86
N ILE A 227 -27.68 -17.40 8.70
CA ILE A 227 -27.65 -16.03 9.23
C ILE A 227 -26.34 -15.77 9.99
N GLU A 228 -25.90 -16.71 10.82
CA GLU A 228 -24.65 -16.61 11.57
C GLU A 228 -23.45 -16.50 10.64
N ARG A 229 -23.34 -17.39 9.65
CA ARG A 229 -22.29 -17.32 8.60
C ARG A 229 -22.27 -16.00 7.86
N LEU A 230 -23.44 -15.47 7.48
CA LEU A 230 -23.53 -14.18 6.78
C LEU A 230 -23.10 -13.00 7.66
N ARG A 231 -23.35 -13.09 8.98
CA ARG A 231 -22.90 -12.07 9.94
C ARG A 231 -21.39 -12.14 10.17
N GLU A 232 -20.82 -13.33 10.25
CA GLU A 232 -19.36 -13.53 10.32
C GLU A 232 -18.68 -13.00 9.06
N LEU A 233 -19.17 -13.39 7.88
CA LEU A 233 -18.67 -12.88 6.60
C LEU A 233 -18.73 -11.35 6.54
N ARG A 234 -19.86 -10.77 6.97
CA ARG A 234 -20.01 -9.31 7.03
C ARG A 234 -18.95 -8.67 7.92
N SER A 235 -18.71 -9.22 9.11
CA SER A 235 -17.69 -8.71 10.04
C SER A 235 -16.30 -8.73 9.40
N THR A 236 -15.93 -9.84 8.74
CA THR A 236 -14.66 -9.94 8.01
C THR A 236 -14.55 -8.90 6.90
N LEU A 237 -15.60 -8.70 6.10
CA LEU A 237 -15.63 -7.70 5.04
C LEU A 237 -15.59 -6.27 5.57
N GLU A 238 -16.17 -6.00 6.74
CA GLU A 238 -16.10 -4.69 7.40
C GLU A 238 -14.65 -4.36 7.82
N ASN A 239 -13.94 -5.33 8.42
CA ASN A 239 -12.52 -5.16 8.75
C ASN A 239 -11.67 -4.94 7.48
N GLU A 240 -11.92 -5.68 6.41
CA GLU A 240 -11.22 -5.51 5.14
C GLU A 240 -11.48 -4.13 4.52
N ALA A 241 -12.74 -3.65 4.59
CA ALA A 241 -13.10 -2.31 4.11
C ALA A 241 -12.38 -1.20 4.90
N GLU A 242 -12.23 -1.36 6.21
CA GLU A 242 -11.48 -0.42 7.05
C GLU A 242 -10.00 -0.33 6.62
N VAL A 243 -9.35 -1.48 6.38
CA VAL A 243 -7.98 -1.52 5.85
C VAL A 243 -7.86 -0.78 4.52
N TYR A 244 -8.78 -1.02 3.58
CA TYR A 244 -8.79 -0.30 2.30
C TYR A 244 -9.05 1.20 2.45
N GLU A 245 -9.85 1.61 3.42
CA GLU A 245 -10.08 3.04 3.71
C GLU A 245 -8.82 3.71 4.22
N GLU A 246 -8.08 3.08 5.13
CA GLU A 246 -6.80 3.58 5.62
C GLU A 246 -5.77 3.70 4.50
N GLU A 247 -5.57 2.64 3.71
CA GLU A 247 -4.63 2.64 2.58
C GLU A 247 -4.99 3.71 1.55
N LEU A 248 -6.28 3.88 1.25
CA LEU A 248 -6.78 4.91 0.35
C LEU A 248 -6.49 6.32 0.89
N GLN A 249 -6.66 6.55 2.19
CA GLN A 249 -6.32 7.83 2.81
C GLN A 249 -4.82 8.11 2.75
N ARG A 250 -3.98 7.12 3.07
CA ARG A 250 -2.53 7.24 2.97
C ARG A 250 -2.09 7.57 1.53
N ALA A 251 -2.60 6.84 0.54
CA ALA A 251 -2.29 7.10 -0.87
C ALA A 251 -2.73 8.50 -1.33
N LYS A 252 -3.89 8.99 -0.86
CA LYS A 252 -4.35 10.36 -1.15
C LYS A 252 -3.44 11.42 -0.53
N LEU A 253 -2.95 11.21 0.69
CA LEU A 253 -2.02 12.13 1.34
C LEU A 253 -0.69 12.20 0.57
N GLN A 254 -0.16 11.05 0.14
CA GLN A 254 1.05 11.01 -0.69
C GLN A 254 0.86 11.74 -2.01
N LEU A 255 -0.30 11.58 -2.65
CA LEU A 255 -0.64 12.31 -3.87
C LEU A 255 -0.70 13.83 -3.66
N ILE A 256 -1.24 14.29 -2.53
CA ILE A 256 -1.29 15.71 -2.16
C ILE A 256 0.12 16.26 -1.95
N ASP A 257 0.98 15.53 -1.25
CA ASP A 257 2.40 15.89 -1.06
C ASP A 257 3.15 15.99 -2.40
N ILE A 258 2.95 15.05 -3.32
CA ILE A 258 3.57 15.11 -4.66
C ILE A 258 3.06 16.32 -5.46
N ARG A 259 1.77 16.65 -5.34
CA ARG A 259 1.18 17.80 -6.04
C ARG A 259 1.64 19.12 -5.47
N SER A 260 1.81 19.24 -4.15
CA SER A 260 2.31 20.47 -3.53
C SER A 260 3.76 20.77 -3.90
N ARG A 261 4.59 19.72 -4.04
CA ARG A 261 5.99 19.86 -4.48
C ARG A 261 6.15 20.23 -5.96
N SER A 262 5.25 19.76 -6.82
CA SER A 262 5.32 20.02 -8.27
C SER A 262 4.62 21.30 -8.73
N GLY A 263 4.02 22.06 -7.80
CA GLY A 263 3.32 23.32 -8.08
C GLY A 263 4.17 24.58 -7.88
N ASN A 264 5.44 24.44 -7.51
CA ASN A 264 6.46 25.49 -7.50
C ASN A 264 7.41 25.32 -8.69
#